data_AF-A0A345T022-F1
#
_entry.id   AF-A0A345T022-F1
#
_cell.length_a   1.000
_cell.length_b   1.000
_cell.length_c   1.000
_cell.angle_alpha   90.00
_cell.angle_beta   90.00
_cell.angle_gamma   90.00
#
_symmetry.space_group_name_H-M   'P 1'
#
loop_
_entity.id
_entity.type
_entity.pdbx_description
1 polymer ?
#
loop_
_entity_poly.entity_id
_entity_poly.type
_entity_poly.pdbx_seq_one_letter_code
_entity_poly.pdbx_strand_id
1 'polypeptide(L)'
;MDTHGDAAVTAAEGKAGPDEGTAQTGATVEAAETAGTGRESIGDWAKCSADPHYRDAVVDLLGALAYGELSAFERLAEDAKLAPSLADKAALAEMASAEFHHYRLLRDRLAAVDADPEQSMRPFVEPLDSFHRMTAPADWLEGLVKAFVGDAIAADFYREVAVRLDDDTRDLVLGVMADTGHAQFAVAKVRSAIDREPRVGGRLALWGRRLMGEALSQAQRVVAERDALSNLLIGGAEVRGFDLVEVGKMFNRITEAHTKRMAALGLAS
;
A
#
# COMPACT_ATOMS: atom_id res chain seq x y z
N MET A 1 -38.66 37.37 40.53
CA MET A 1 -39.39 36.51 41.48
C MET A 1 -40.66 36.11 40.77
N ASP A 2 -40.67 34.84 40.40
CA ASP A 2 -41.30 34.31 39.19
C ASP A 2 -42.76 33.87 39.37
N THR A 3 -43.45 33.83 38.24
CA THR A 3 -44.87 33.52 38.06
C THR A 3 -45.10 32.08 37.57
N HIS A 4 -45.95 31.36 38.29
CA HIS A 4 -47.07 30.49 37.86
C HIS A 4 -46.93 29.51 36.68
N GLY A 5 -47.43 28.28 36.90
CA GLY A 5 -47.89 27.38 35.85
C GLY A 5 -48.48 26.08 36.42
N ASP A 6 -49.81 25.96 36.36
CA ASP A 6 -50.64 24.84 36.82
C ASP A 6 -51.32 24.14 35.63
N ALA A 7 -51.81 22.93 35.89
CA ALA A 7 -52.89 22.18 35.25
C ALA A 7 -52.64 21.26 34.03
N ALA A 8 -53.11 20.02 34.27
CA ALA A 8 -53.24 18.82 33.44
C ALA A 8 -54.22 18.94 32.27
N VAL A 9 -54.29 17.90 31.39
CA VAL A 9 -55.52 17.37 30.76
C VAL A 9 -55.26 16.04 29.98
N THR A 10 -55.96 14.99 30.43
CA THR A 10 -56.64 13.81 29.79
C THR A 10 -56.16 13.06 28.54
N ALA A 11 -56.40 11.74 28.59
CA ALA A 11 -56.40 10.75 27.52
C ALA A 11 -57.76 10.64 26.77
N ALA A 12 -57.74 10.21 25.50
CA ALA A 12 -58.82 9.49 24.81
C ALA A 12 -58.33 8.82 23.51
N GLU A 13 -59.04 7.76 23.10
CA GLU A 13 -58.72 6.70 22.14
C GLU A 13 -58.83 7.05 20.64
N GLY A 14 -58.03 6.33 19.83
CA GLY A 14 -58.51 5.54 18.67
C GLY A 14 -58.89 6.23 17.34
N LYS A 15 -58.05 6.06 16.31
CA LYS A 15 -58.50 5.71 14.94
C LYS A 15 -57.34 5.20 14.06
N ALA A 16 -57.56 4.04 13.45
CA ALA A 16 -56.71 3.42 12.45
C ALA A 16 -56.88 4.09 11.06
N GLY A 17 -55.79 4.13 10.31
CA GLY A 17 -55.71 4.41 8.87
C GLY A 17 -54.38 3.86 8.36
N PRO A 18 -54.34 3.14 7.22
CA PRO A 18 -53.22 2.29 6.85
C PRO A 18 -52.16 3.12 6.12
N ASP A 19 -50.89 2.85 6.37
CA ASP A 19 -49.89 3.13 5.35
C ASP A 19 -48.80 2.07 5.36
N GLU A 20 -48.51 1.63 4.14
CA GLU A 20 -47.68 0.51 3.77
C GLU A 20 -46.21 0.81 4.10
N GLY A 21 -45.55 -0.14 4.74
CA GLY A 21 -44.14 -0.02 5.11
C GLY A 21 -43.59 -1.36 5.53
N THR A 22 -43.80 -2.39 4.70
CA THR A 22 -43.16 -3.69 4.86
C THR A 22 -41.65 -3.51 4.91
N ALA A 23 -41.08 -3.89 6.04
CA ALA A 23 -39.66 -3.94 6.30
C ALA A 23 -38.95 -4.77 5.22
N GLN A 24 -38.05 -4.13 4.47
CA GLN A 24 -37.05 -4.82 3.68
C GLN A 24 -35.73 -4.80 4.46
N THR A 25 -35.71 -5.57 5.55
CA THR A 25 -34.49 -5.95 6.26
C THR A 25 -33.89 -7.13 5.50
N GLY A 26 -33.06 -6.84 4.50
CA GLY A 26 -32.47 -7.87 3.64
C GLY A 26 -31.70 -7.27 2.48
N ALA A 27 -30.75 -6.39 2.75
CA ALA A 27 -29.88 -5.82 1.72
C ALA A 27 -28.56 -5.29 2.32
N THR A 28 -27.82 -6.12 3.07
CA THR A 28 -26.46 -5.75 3.52
C THR A 28 -25.47 -6.92 3.55
N VAL A 29 -25.74 -8.07 2.91
CA VAL A 29 -24.78 -9.20 2.88
C VAL A 29 -24.32 -9.58 1.46
N GLU A 30 -24.74 -8.87 0.41
CA GLU A 30 -24.49 -9.30 -0.98
C GLU A 30 -23.58 -8.35 -1.78
N ALA A 31 -22.66 -7.65 -1.11
CA ALA A 31 -21.73 -6.71 -1.76
C ALA A 31 -20.24 -6.97 -1.43
N ALA A 32 -19.88 -8.21 -1.10
CA ALA A 32 -18.49 -8.61 -0.80
C ALA A 32 -17.93 -9.69 -1.74
N GLU A 33 -18.61 -10.05 -2.84
CA GLU A 33 -18.25 -11.22 -3.65
C GLU A 33 -17.76 -10.95 -5.08
N THR A 34 -17.40 -9.72 -5.43
CA THR A 34 -16.95 -9.42 -6.81
C THR A 34 -15.70 -8.56 -6.89
N ALA A 35 -14.62 -8.99 -6.23
CA ALA A 35 -13.28 -8.46 -6.48
C ALA A 35 -12.19 -9.54 -6.33
N GLY A 36 -12.41 -10.70 -6.95
CA GLY A 36 -11.40 -11.73 -7.13
C GLY A 36 -11.61 -12.37 -8.49
N THR A 37 -11.10 -11.74 -9.56
CA THR A 37 -11.00 -12.45 -10.84
C THR A 37 -10.06 -13.63 -10.65
N GLY A 38 -10.67 -14.82 -10.52
CA GLY A 38 -10.00 -16.09 -10.26
C GLY A 38 -8.90 -16.37 -11.25
N ARG A 39 -7.68 -16.50 -10.72
CA ARG A 39 -6.62 -17.30 -11.32
C ARG A 39 -6.51 -18.56 -10.47
N GLU A 40 -6.38 -19.71 -11.13
CA GLU A 40 -6.20 -21.00 -10.45
C GLU A 40 -4.93 -20.95 -9.59
N SER A 41 -5.03 -21.47 -8.37
CA SER A 41 -3.86 -21.66 -7.49
C SER A 41 -2.78 -22.45 -8.24
N ILE A 42 -1.53 -22.00 -8.14
CA ILE A 42 -0.38 -22.71 -8.69
C ILE A 42 0.13 -23.81 -7.75
N GLY A 43 -0.36 -23.83 -6.50
CA GLY A 43 0.03 -24.74 -5.43
C GLY A 43 0.49 -24.03 -4.16
N ASP A 44 0.79 -24.84 -3.14
CA ASP A 44 1.40 -24.39 -1.89
C ASP A 44 2.92 -24.23 -2.03
N TRP A 45 3.55 -23.64 -1.02
CA TRP A 45 5.00 -23.46 -0.97
C TRP A 45 5.75 -24.78 -1.12
N ALA A 46 5.30 -25.84 -0.46
CA ALA A 46 6.01 -27.13 -0.47
C ALA A 46 6.12 -27.72 -1.89
N LYS A 47 5.05 -27.59 -2.68
CA LYS A 47 5.03 -28.03 -4.08
C LYS A 47 5.83 -27.07 -4.97
N CYS A 48 5.60 -25.77 -4.89
CA CYS A 48 6.20 -24.81 -5.81
C CYS A 48 7.70 -24.62 -5.56
N SER A 49 8.14 -24.61 -4.30
CA SER A 49 9.55 -24.45 -3.93
C SER A 49 10.43 -25.67 -4.26
N ALA A 50 9.83 -26.78 -4.70
CA ALA A 50 10.58 -27.90 -5.27
C ALA A 50 11.28 -27.53 -6.59
N ASP A 51 10.81 -26.49 -7.29
CA ASP A 51 11.56 -25.84 -8.37
C ASP A 51 12.56 -24.83 -7.75
N PRO A 52 13.89 -25.05 -7.88
CA PRO A 52 14.89 -24.14 -7.34
C PRO A 52 14.77 -22.72 -7.89
N HIS A 53 14.37 -22.54 -9.15
CA HIS A 53 14.25 -21.21 -9.74
C HIS A 53 13.08 -20.43 -9.13
N TYR A 54 11.97 -21.11 -8.87
CA TYR A 54 10.83 -20.50 -8.18
C TYR A 54 11.20 -20.13 -6.74
N ARG A 55 11.84 -21.06 -6.03
CA ARG A 55 12.33 -20.83 -4.65
C ARG A 55 13.24 -19.60 -4.57
N ASP A 56 14.24 -19.52 -5.43
CA ASP A 56 15.19 -18.40 -5.47
C ASP A 56 14.46 -17.07 -5.73
N ALA A 57 13.50 -17.07 -6.65
CA ALA A 57 12.74 -15.87 -6.98
C ALA A 57 11.85 -15.39 -5.83
N VAL A 58 11.21 -16.30 -5.09
CA VAL A 58 10.43 -15.95 -3.90
C VAL A 58 11.33 -15.45 -2.78
N VAL A 59 12.49 -16.08 -2.55
CA VAL A 59 13.46 -15.60 -1.55
C VAL A 59 13.96 -14.19 -1.89
N ASP A 60 14.22 -13.93 -3.17
CA ASP A 60 14.56 -12.59 -3.67
C ASP A 60 13.45 -11.58 -3.43
N LEU A 61 12.21 -11.93 -3.77
CA LEU A 61 11.06 -11.07 -3.55
C LEU A 61 10.91 -10.74 -2.06
N LEU A 62 10.93 -11.75 -1.18
CA LEU A 62 10.81 -11.56 0.26
C LEU A 62 11.98 -10.72 0.82
N GLY A 63 13.19 -10.89 0.28
CA GLY A 63 14.35 -10.06 0.64
C GLY A 63 14.18 -8.60 0.24
N ALA A 64 13.69 -8.33 -0.98
CA ALA A 64 13.43 -6.98 -1.45
C ALA A 64 12.35 -6.28 -0.62
N LEU A 65 11.25 -7.00 -0.34
CA LEU A 65 10.15 -6.50 0.47
C LEU A 65 10.62 -6.24 1.91
N ALA A 66 11.29 -7.19 2.55
CA ALA A 66 11.76 -7.04 3.93
C ALA A 66 12.68 -5.82 4.09
N TYR A 67 13.64 -5.62 3.17
CA TYR A 67 14.50 -4.44 3.26
C TYR A 67 13.73 -3.15 2.95
N GLY A 68 12.78 -3.19 2.02
CA GLY A 68 11.88 -2.07 1.72
C GLY A 68 11.10 -1.61 2.95
N GLU A 69 10.47 -2.55 3.67
CA GLU A 69 9.71 -2.28 4.88
C GLU A 69 10.60 -1.74 6.02
N LEU A 70 11.79 -2.32 6.20
CA LEU A 70 12.74 -1.83 7.21
C LEU A 70 13.20 -0.40 6.90
N SER A 71 13.48 -0.11 5.63
CA SER A 71 13.90 1.21 5.17
C SER A 71 12.76 2.23 5.29
N ALA A 72 11.54 1.83 4.94
CA ALA A 72 10.33 2.64 5.09
C ALA A 72 10.09 3.02 6.55
N PHE A 73 10.18 2.07 7.48
CA PHE A 73 10.12 2.34 8.93
C PHE A 73 11.09 3.44 9.34
N GLU A 74 12.37 3.31 9.01
CA GLU A 74 13.39 4.28 9.40
C GLU A 74 13.11 5.67 8.82
N ARG A 75 12.70 5.74 7.55
CA ARG A 75 12.40 7.02 6.90
C ARG A 75 11.15 7.67 7.45
N LEU A 76 10.08 6.92 7.69
CA LEU A 76 8.86 7.45 8.30
C LEU A 76 9.12 7.97 9.71
N ALA A 77 9.93 7.25 10.51
CA ALA A 77 10.33 7.67 11.84
C ALA A 77 11.16 8.97 11.81
N GLU A 78 12.02 9.14 10.80
CA GLU A 78 12.78 10.38 10.59
C GLU A 78 11.86 11.54 10.17
N ASP A 79 11.00 11.31 9.18
CA ASP A 79 10.07 12.30 8.63
C ASP A 79 9.05 12.77 9.69
N ALA A 80 8.68 11.91 10.64
CA ALA A 80 7.82 12.26 11.78
C ALA A 80 8.40 13.40 12.66
N LYS A 81 9.71 13.66 12.61
CA LYS A 81 10.34 14.80 13.31
C LYS A 81 9.98 16.15 12.69
N LEU A 82 9.60 16.16 11.40
CA LEU A 82 9.19 17.36 10.68
C LEU A 82 7.71 17.74 10.92
N ALA A 83 6.96 16.90 11.63
CA ALA A 83 5.53 17.08 11.86
C ALA A 83 5.20 18.41 12.56
N PRO A 84 4.23 19.20 12.05
CA PRO A 84 3.89 20.50 12.61
C PRO A 84 3.03 20.40 13.88
N SER A 85 2.49 19.22 14.19
CA SER A 85 1.70 18.97 15.38
C SER A 85 1.96 17.58 15.96
N LEU A 86 1.61 17.39 17.24
CA LEU A 86 1.73 16.09 17.90
C LEU A 86 0.85 15.02 17.23
N ALA A 87 -0.34 15.40 16.76
CA ALA A 87 -1.23 14.48 16.05
C ALA A 87 -0.62 14.04 14.71
N ASP A 88 0.01 14.97 13.99
CA ASP A 88 0.70 14.68 12.73
C ASP A 88 1.91 13.76 12.96
N LYS A 89 2.64 13.99 14.04
CA LYS A 89 3.76 13.15 14.46
C LYS A 89 3.32 11.73 14.79
N ALA A 90 2.22 11.60 15.54
CA ALA A 90 1.65 10.31 15.91
C ALA A 90 1.23 9.52 14.66
N ALA A 91 0.59 10.17 13.70
CA ALA A 91 0.15 9.51 12.46
C ALA A 91 1.31 8.87 11.67
N LEU A 92 2.45 9.56 11.49
CA LEU A 92 3.61 8.95 10.83
C LEU A 92 4.33 7.92 11.72
N ALA A 93 4.32 8.08 13.05
CA ALA A 93 4.89 7.09 13.94
C ALA A 93 4.08 5.77 13.94
N GLU A 94 2.76 5.84 13.81
CA GLU A 94 1.88 4.67 13.61
C GLU A 94 2.20 3.96 12.30
N MET A 95 2.31 4.71 11.19
CA MET A 95 2.76 4.17 9.90
C MET A 95 4.11 3.47 10.02
N ALA A 96 5.10 4.12 10.63
CA ALA A 96 6.42 3.53 10.82
C ALA A 96 6.33 2.21 11.61
N SER A 97 5.54 2.18 12.68
CA SER A 97 5.34 0.97 13.47
C SER A 97 4.72 -0.18 12.65
N ALA A 98 3.82 0.12 11.72
CA ALA A 98 3.25 -0.86 10.81
C ALA A 98 4.32 -1.44 9.87
N GLU A 99 5.16 -0.59 9.25
CA GLU A 99 6.24 -1.09 8.37
C GLU A 99 7.24 -1.98 9.13
N PHE A 100 7.55 -1.65 10.39
CA PHE A 100 8.41 -2.53 11.18
C PHE A 100 7.72 -3.86 11.52
N HIS A 101 6.40 -3.87 11.68
CA HIS A 101 5.64 -5.11 11.83
C HIS A 101 5.68 -5.95 10.54
N HIS A 102 5.45 -5.33 9.37
CA HIS A 102 5.55 -5.96 8.06
C HIS A 102 6.94 -6.58 7.83
N TYR A 103 8.00 -5.82 8.12
CA TYR A 103 9.38 -6.32 8.08
C TYR A 103 9.55 -7.60 8.90
N ARG A 104 9.00 -7.66 10.12
CA ARG A 104 9.11 -8.85 10.98
C ARG A 104 8.41 -10.05 10.37
N LEU A 105 7.22 -9.88 9.81
CA LEU A 105 6.48 -10.97 9.14
C LEU A 105 7.29 -11.54 7.97
N LEU A 106 7.87 -10.67 7.13
CA LEU A 106 8.68 -11.06 5.99
C LEU A 106 9.99 -11.74 6.40
N ARG A 107 10.68 -11.19 7.41
CA ARG A 107 11.88 -11.78 8.01
C ARG A 107 11.60 -13.17 8.58
N ASP A 108 10.50 -13.32 9.31
CA ASP A 108 10.12 -14.59 9.93
C ASP A 108 9.76 -15.62 8.85
N ARG A 109 9.14 -15.20 7.73
CA ARG A 109 8.93 -16.07 6.57
C ARG A 109 10.24 -16.52 5.93
N LEU A 110 11.19 -15.61 5.69
CA LEU A 110 12.51 -15.95 5.15
C LEU A 110 13.18 -17.03 6.00
N ALA A 111 13.19 -16.86 7.32
CA ALA A 111 13.73 -17.86 8.24
C ALA A 111 12.96 -19.19 8.19
N ALA A 112 11.63 -19.15 8.13
CA ALA A 112 10.78 -20.35 8.08
C ALA A 112 10.95 -21.17 6.79
N VAL A 113 11.43 -20.55 5.71
CA VAL A 113 11.75 -21.23 4.46
C VAL A 113 13.24 -21.58 4.32
N ASP A 114 14.01 -21.53 5.42
CA ASP A 114 15.45 -21.80 5.47
C ASP A 114 16.30 -20.84 4.61
N ALA A 115 15.87 -19.57 4.48
CA ALA A 115 16.66 -18.50 3.89
C ALA A 115 17.20 -17.55 4.98
N ASP A 116 18.46 -17.13 4.85
CA ASP A 116 19.05 -16.15 5.77
C ASP A 116 18.50 -14.74 5.46
N PRO A 117 17.78 -14.09 6.39
CA PRO A 117 17.13 -12.82 6.07
C PRO A 117 18.10 -11.71 5.67
N GLU A 118 19.29 -11.64 6.28
CA GLU A 118 20.26 -10.59 5.97
C GLU A 118 20.84 -10.79 4.56
N GLN A 119 21.22 -12.02 4.23
CA GLN A 119 21.74 -12.35 2.89
C GLN A 119 20.68 -12.14 1.81
N SER A 120 19.41 -12.46 2.08
CA SER A 120 18.31 -12.21 1.14
C SER A 120 18.05 -10.72 0.93
N MET A 121 18.20 -9.89 1.96
CA MET A 121 18.01 -8.43 1.86
C MET A 121 19.18 -7.71 1.17
N ARG A 122 20.41 -8.20 1.37
CA ARG A 122 21.66 -7.51 0.96
C ARG A 122 21.69 -7.02 -0.50
N PRO A 123 21.19 -7.76 -1.51
CA PRO A 123 21.20 -7.30 -2.91
C PRO A 123 20.36 -6.04 -3.14
N PHE A 124 19.33 -5.82 -2.32
CA PHE A 124 18.36 -4.74 -2.51
C PHE A 124 18.70 -3.48 -1.71
N VAL A 125 19.76 -3.53 -0.89
CA VAL A 125 20.23 -2.41 -0.07
C VAL A 125 20.51 -1.17 -0.90
N GLU A 126 21.44 -1.24 -1.85
CA GLU A 126 21.81 -0.05 -2.62
C GLU A 126 20.67 0.49 -3.50
N PRO A 127 19.90 -0.33 -4.25
CA PRO A 127 18.77 0.19 -5.02
C PRO A 127 17.75 0.94 -4.17
N LEU A 128 17.36 0.38 -3.02
CA LEU A 128 16.35 0.99 -2.14
C LEU A 128 16.90 2.20 -1.37
N ASP A 129 18.15 2.13 -0.88
CA ASP A 129 18.82 3.28 -0.27
C ASP A 129 19.00 4.43 -1.28
N SER A 130 19.31 4.10 -2.53
CA SER A 130 19.41 5.08 -3.62
C SER A 130 18.07 5.76 -3.87
N PHE A 131 16.97 5.00 -3.94
CA PHE A 131 15.63 5.58 -4.03
C PHE A 131 15.39 6.56 -2.88
N HIS A 132 15.61 6.16 -1.62
CA HIS A 132 15.36 7.02 -0.48
C HIS A 132 16.25 8.27 -0.45
N ARG A 133 17.52 8.14 -0.85
CA ARG A 133 18.47 9.25 -0.95
C ARG A 133 18.08 10.24 -2.04
N MET A 134 17.69 9.74 -3.23
CA MET A 134 17.22 10.59 -4.34
C MET A 134 15.83 11.19 -4.10
N THR A 135 15.13 10.70 -3.08
CA THR A 135 13.80 11.16 -2.67
C THR A 135 13.77 11.65 -1.22
N ALA A 136 14.88 12.21 -0.72
CA ALA A 136 14.89 12.87 0.58
C ALA A 136 13.95 14.10 0.54
N PRO A 137 12.89 14.16 1.39
CA PRO A 137 11.95 15.26 1.38
C PRO A 137 12.60 16.54 1.93
N ALA A 138 12.28 17.69 1.34
CA ALA A 138 12.77 18.98 1.82
C ALA A 138 11.97 19.53 3.02
N ASP A 139 10.74 19.08 3.19
CA ASP A 139 9.86 19.49 4.29
C ASP A 139 8.81 18.42 4.63
N TRP A 140 7.97 18.74 5.62
CA TRP A 140 6.86 17.89 6.08
C TRP A 140 5.91 17.45 4.97
N LEU A 141 5.54 18.33 4.04
CA LEU A 141 4.54 18.02 3.02
C LEU A 141 5.12 17.08 1.97
N GLU A 142 6.39 17.25 1.61
CA GLU A 142 7.10 16.30 0.75
C GLU A 142 7.24 14.93 1.42
N GLY A 143 7.53 14.88 2.73
CA GLY A 143 7.58 13.65 3.52
C GLY A 143 6.21 12.95 3.55
N LEU A 144 5.13 13.69 3.78
CA LEU A 144 3.78 13.14 3.80
C LEU A 144 3.32 12.63 2.42
N VAL A 145 3.64 13.35 1.34
CA VAL A 145 3.38 12.88 -0.03
C VAL A 145 4.20 11.63 -0.34
N LYS A 146 5.47 11.58 0.09
CA LYS A 146 6.32 10.40 -0.08
C LYS A 146 5.77 9.19 0.66
N ALA A 147 5.35 9.34 1.91
CA ALA A 147 4.73 8.27 2.69
C ALA A 147 3.48 7.73 1.98
N PHE A 148 2.57 8.61 1.56
CA PHE A 148 1.34 8.23 0.86
C PHE A 148 1.59 7.55 -0.49
N VAL A 149 2.48 8.11 -1.30
CA VAL A 149 2.79 7.58 -2.63
C VAL A 149 3.57 6.28 -2.53
N GLY A 150 4.54 6.19 -1.61
CA GLY A 150 5.37 5.02 -1.38
C GLY A 150 4.52 3.82 -0.97
N ASP A 151 3.69 3.99 0.06
CA ASP A 151 2.74 2.98 0.54
C ASP A 151 1.84 2.45 -0.59
N ALA A 152 1.25 3.36 -1.37
CA ALA A 152 0.36 2.96 -2.44
C ALA A 152 1.07 2.31 -3.65
N ILE A 153 2.30 2.71 -3.96
CA ILE A 153 3.12 2.04 -5.00
C ILE A 153 3.50 0.64 -4.53
N ALA A 154 3.89 0.47 -3.27
CA ALA A 154 4.17 -0.82 -2.69
C ALA A 154 2.93 -1.71 -2.78
N ALA A 155 1.76 -1.23 -2.34
CA ALA A 155 0.50 -1.98 -2.43
C ALA A 155 0.12 -2.39 -3.87
N ASP A 156 0.37 -1.53 -4.86
CA ASP A 156 0.16 -1.92 -6.27
C ASP A 156 1.13 -3.03 -6.69
N PHE A 157 2.41 -2.91 -6.33
CA PHE A 157 3.41 -3.92 -6.63
C PHE A 157 3.08 -5.26 -5.98
N TYR A 158 2.71 -5.26 -4.70
CA TYR A 158 2.26 -6.43 -3.96
C TYR A 158 1.08 -7.14 -4.67
N ARG A 159 0.07 -6.39 -5.13
CA ARG A 159 -1.04 -6.97 -5.92
C ARG A 159 -0.57 -7.58 -7.25
N GLU A 160 0.36 -6.93 -7.93
CA GLU A 160 0.89 -7.40 -9.21
C GLU A 160 1.71 -8.69 -9.07
N VAL A 161 2.45 -8.86 -7.97
CA VAL A 161 3.22 -10.09 -7.73
C VAL A 161 2.38 -11.21 -7.12
N ALA A 162 1.40 -10.88 -6.27
CA ALA A 162 0.51 -11.83 -5.59
C ALA A 162 -0.15 -12.84 -6.54
N VAL A 163 -0.53 -12.41 -7.75
CA VAL A 163 -1.20 -13.28 -8.74
C VAL A 163 -0.30 -14.36 -9.34
N ARG A 164 1.01 -14.36 -9.02
CA ARG A 164 2.02 -15.30 -9.54
C ARG A 164 2.69 -16.12 -8.44
N LEU A 165 2.26 -15.94 -7.19
CA LEU A 165 2.82 -16.61 -6.03
C LEU A 165 2.00 -17.85 -5.65
N ASP A 166 2.69 -18.78 -5.01
CA ASP A 166 2.11 -19.91 -4.27
C ASP A 166 1.18 -19.38 -3.18
N ASP A 167 0.24 -20.22 -2.76
CA ASP A 167 -0.83 -19.82 -1.84
C ASP A 167 -0.28 -19.22 -0.53
N ASP A 168 0.73 -19.86 0.07
CA ASP A 168 1.30 -19.41 1.36
C ASP A 168 1.99 -18.05 1.23
N THR A 169 2.80 -17.87 0.18
CA THR A 169 3.52 -16.62 -0.03
C THR A 169 2.55 -15.50 -0.47
N ARG A 170 1.55 -15.82 -1.30
CA ARG A 170 0.50 -14.88 -1.69
C ARG A 170 -0.25 -14.36 -0.46
N ASP A 171 -0.69 -15.26 0.40
CA ASP A 171 -1.49 -14.89 1.58
C ASP A 171 -0.68 -14.00 2.54
N LEU A 172 0.63 -14.28 2.71
CA LEU A 172 1.53 -13.42 3.46
C LEU A 172 1.61 -12.01 2.86
N VAL A 173 1.91 -11.89 1.56
CA VAL A 173 2.11 -10.57 0.94
C VAL A 173 0.82 -9.76 0.85
N LEU A 174 -0.32 -10.42 0.68
CA LEU A 174 -1.64 -9.78 0.75
C LEU A 174 -2.00 -9.36 2.19
N GLY A 175 -1.62 -10.16 3.19
CA GLY A 175 -1.81 -9.84 4.60
C GLY A 175 -1.02 -8.62 5.05
N VAL A 176 0.24 -8.50 4.61
CA VAL A 176 1.10 -7.34 4.83
C VAL A 176 0.48 -6.05 4.27
N MET A 177 -0.25 -6.11 3.16
CA MET A 177 -0.90 -4.93 2.59
C MET A 177 -2.13 -4.42 3.36
N ALA A 178 -2.75 -5.24 4.20
CA ALA A 178 -4.10 -4.95 4.72
C ALA A 178 -4.17 -3.79 5.74
N ASP A 179 -3.02 -3.26 6.18
CA ASP A 179 -2.91 -2.38 7.35
C ASP A 179 -2.82 -0.86 7.05
N THR A 180 -3.19 -0.40 5.85
CA THR A 180 -2.90 0.99 5.43
C THR A 180 -4.07 1.97 5.65
N GLY A 181 -4.40 2.22 6.92
CA GLY A 181 -5.44 3.20 7.32
C GLY A 181 -5.08 4.69 7.09
N HIS A 182 -3.86 4.98 6.61
CA HIS A 182 -3.28 6.33 6.66
C HIS A 182 -3.46 7.16 5.38
N ALA A 183 -4.01 6.57 4.31
CA ALA A 183 -4.21 7.23 3.02
C ALA A 183 -5.05 8.51 3.11
N GLN A 184 -6.14 8.48 3.87
CA GLN A 184 -7.06 9.61 4.00
C GLN A 184 -6.45 10.79 4.75
N PHE A 185 -5.60 10.50 5.74
CA PHE A 185 -4.88 11.51 6.52
C PHE A 185 -3.97 12.35 5.63
N ALA A 186 -3.16 11.71 4.78
CA ALA A 186 -2.27 12.40 3.85
C ALA A 186 -3.05 13.28 2.86
N VAL A 187 -4.13 12.73 2.26
CA VAL A 187 -4.96 13.48 1.31
C VAL A 187 -5.57 14.73 1.93
N ALA A 188 -6.15 14.60 3.13
CA ALA A 188 -6.75 15.73 3.82
C ALA A 188 -5.72 16.84 4.13
N LYS A 189 -4.54 16.47 4.62
CA LYS A 189 -3.48 17.41 4.98
C LYS A 189 -2.89 18.13 3.77
N VAL A 190 -2.60 17.39 2.70
CA VAL A 190 -2.04 17.97 1.46
C VAL A 190 -3.03 18.92 0.81
N ARG A 191 -4.31 18.53 0.66
CA ARG A 191 -5.35 19.42 0.12
C ARG A 191 -5.51 20.68 0.96
N SER A 192 -5.57 20.53 2.28
CA SER A 192 -5.68 21.66 3.20
C SER A 192 -4.47 22.60 3.15
N ALA A 193 -3.27 22.09 2.83
CA ALA A 193 -2.10 22.92 2.60
C ALA A 193 -2.19 23.69 1.27
N ILE A 194 -2.65 23.04 0.20
CA ILE A 194 -2.87 23.66 -1.12
C ILE A 194 -3.94 24.75 -1.04
N ASP A 195 -5.05 24.51 -0.34
CA ASP A 195 -6.12 25.50 -0.18
C ASP A 195 -5.62 26.78 0.53
N ARG A 196 -4.72 26.63 1.50
CA ARG A 196 -4.10 27.76 2.21
C ARG A 196 -3.02 28.46 1.38
N GLU A 197 -2.21 27.69 0.65
CA GLU A 197 -1.12 28.22 -0.17
C GLU A 197 -1.07 27.50 -1.54
N PRO A 198 -1.76 28.02 -2.57
CA PRO A 198 -1.91 27.34 -3.85
C PRO A 198 -0.59 27.00 -4.57
N ARG A 199 0.48 27.78 -4.33
CA ARG A 199 1.81 27.52 -4.92
C ARG A 199 2.44 26.21 -4.45
N VAL A 200 2.02 25.68 -3.30
CA VAL A 200 2.48 24.37 -2.78
C VAL A 200 2.10 23.25 -3.76
N GLY A 201 0.93 23.34 -4.40
CA GLY A 201 0.46 22.31 -5.33
C GLY A 201 1.43 22.07 -6.49
N GLY A 202 1.92 23.15 -7.13
CA GLY A 202 2.88 23.02 -8.24
C GLY A 202 4.19 22.33 -7.84
N ARG A 203 4.71 22.66 -6.64
CA ARG A 203 5.92 22.03 -6.09
C ARG A 203 5.69 20.56 -5.76
N LEU A 204 4.60 20.22 -5.08
CA LEU A 204 4.29 18.83 -4.71
C LEU A 204 3.95 17.95 -5.93
N ALA A 205 3.41 18.53 -7.00
CA ALA A 205 3.21 17.80 -8.26
C ALA A 205 4.54 17.42 -8.94
N LEU A 206 5.52 18.33 -8.93
CA LEU A 206 6.89 18.03 -9.39
C LEU A 206 7.54 16.94 -8.52
N TRP A 207 7.34 17.04 -7.19
CA TRP A 207 7.82 16.05 -6.25
C TRP A 207 7.24 14.65 -6.51
N GLY A 208 5.92 14.54 -6.68
CA GLY A 208 5.27 13.26 -7.00
C GLY A 208 5.78 12.63 -8.30
N ARG A 209 6.03 13.43 -9.34
CA ARG A 209 6.65 12.94 -10.58
C ARG A 209 8.07 12.41 -10.35
N ARG A 210 8.87 13.11 -9.53
CA ARG A 210 10.21 12.66 -9.16
C ARG A 210 10.17 11.33 -8.40
N LEU A 211 9.26 11.19 -7.43
CA LEU A 211 9.06 9.93 -6.69
C LEU A 211 8.81 8.75 -7.64
N MET A 212 7.87 8.90 -8.57
CA MET A 212 7.56 7.84 -9.54
C MET A 212 8.74 7.54 -10.47
N GLY A 213 9.43 8.58 -10.96
CA GLY A 213 10.58 8.42 -11.85
C GLY A 213 11.73 7.68 -11.19
N GLU A 214 12.06 8.02 -9.93
CA GLU A 214 13.11 7.33 -9.17
C GLU A 214 12.70 5.89 -8.82
N ALA A 215 11.43 5.66 -8.46
CA ALA A 215 10.92 4.31 -8.20
C ALA A 215 11.06 3.40 -9.44
N LEU A 216 10.65 3.89 -10.62
CA LEU A 216 10.81 3.14 -11.88
C LEU A 216 12.28 2.89 -12.22
N SER A 217 13.15 3.88 -12.04
CA SER A 217 14.58 3.76 -12.30
C SER A 217 15.22 2.66 -11.44
N GLN A 218 14.94 2.63 -10.14
CA GLN A 218 15.48 1.59 -9.26
C GLN A 218 14.85 0.22 -9.53
N ALA A 219 13.54 0.16 -9.83
CA ALA A 219 12.88 -1.10 -10.20
C ALA A 219 13.48 -1.71 -11.48
N GLN A 220 13.75 -0.89 -12.50
CA GLN A 220 14.42 -1.32 -13.73
C GLN A 220 15.83 -1.85 -13.47
N ARG A 221 16.58 -1.21 -12.58
CA ARG A 221 17.91 -1.67 -12.16
C ARG A 221 17.83 -3.05 -11.50
N VAL A 222 16.91 -3.25 -10.57
CA VAL A 222 16.72 -4.55 -9.90
C VAL A 222 16.33 -5.64 -10.91
N VAL A 223 15.40 -5.36 -11.81
CA VAL A 223 14.98 -6.30 -12.88
C VAL A 223 16.15 -6.67 -13.79
N ALA A 224 17.04 -5.73 -14.11
CA ALA A 224 18.22 -5.97 -14.93
C ALA A 224 19.33 -6.78 -14.22
N GLU A 225 19.40 -6.70 -12.89
CA GLU A 225 20.45 -7.36 -12.09
C GLU A 225 19.99 -8.71 -11.49
N ARG A 226 18.68 -9.02 -11.48
CA ARG A 226 18.09 -10.21 -10.81
C ARG A 226 17.19 -11.03 -11.75
N ASP A 227 17.81 -11.95 -12.49
CA ASP A 227 17.12 -12.84 -13.43
C ASP A 227 16.00 -13.68 -12.78
N ALA A 228 16.22 -14.19 -11.56
CA ALA A 228 15.23 -15.01 -10.85
C ALA A 228 13.95 -14.22 -10.53
N LEU A 229 14.09 -13.02 -9.94
CA LEU A 229 12.96 -12.14 -9.65
C LEU A 229 12.24 -11.70 -10.94
N SER A 230 13.01 -11.38 -11.98
CA SER A 230 12.45 -11.06 -13.30
C SER A 230 11.61 -12.21 -13.88
N ASN A 231 12.10 -13.44 -13.79
CA ASN A 231 11.36 -14.62 -14.26
C ASN A 231 10.04 -14.82 -13.48
N LEU A 232 10.04 -14.59 -12.16
CA LEU A 232 8.80 -14.63 -11.36
C LEU A 232 7.80 -13.56 -11.79
N LEU A 233 8.25 -12.35 -12.12
CA LEU A 233 7.38 -11.26 -12.60
C LEU A 233 6.77 -11.55 -13.99
N ILE A 234 7.46 -12.33 -14.79
CA ILE A 234 7.15 -12.60 -16.21
C ILE A 234 6.18 -13.79 -16.37
N GLY A 235 6.26 -14.80 -15.50
CA GLY A 235 5.31 -15.91 -15.48
C GLY A 235 5.93 -17.17 -14.91
N GLY A 236 5.42 -17.63 -13.76
CA GLY A 236 5.91 -18.82 -13.06
C GLY A 236 5.95 -20.07 -13.93
N ALA A 237 6.89 -20.98 -13.61
CA ALA A 237 7.19 -22.34 -14.09
C ALA A 237 7.03 -22.72 -15.58
N GLU A 238 6.01 -22.22 -16.29
CA GLU A 238 5.65 -22.60 -17.66
C GLU A 238 6.15 -21.61 -18.74
N VAL A 239 6.51 -20.37 -18.38
CA VAL A 239 7.01 -19.37 -19.36
C VAL A 239 8.53 -19.41 -19.43
N ARG A 240 9.08 -20.12 -20.43
CA ARG A 240 10.50 -20.05 -20.79
C ARG A 240 10.76 -18.79 -21.63
N GLY A 241 11.15 -17.70 -21.00
CA GLY A 241 11.67 -16.51 -21.69
C GLY A 241 11.41 -15.20 -20.96
N PHE A 242 12.32 -14.25 -21.16
CA PHE A 242 12.30 -12.92 -20.55
C PHE A 242 11.27 -12.00 -21.27
N ASP A 243 10.00 -12.04 -20.87
CA ASP A 243 8.96 -11.13 -21.38
C ASP A 243 9.00 -9.75 -20.70
N LEU A 244 9.95 -8.92 -21.12
CA LEU A 244 10.03 -7.49 -20.77
C LEU A 244 8.73 -6.72 -21.05
N VAL A 245 7.87 -7.23 -21.95
CA VAL A 245 6.60 -6.58 -22.27
C VAL A 245 5.63 -6.69 -21.10
N GLU A 246 5.58 -7.84 -20.41
CA GLU A 246 4.73 -8.00 -19.22
C GLU A 246 5.20 -7.15 -18.04
N VAL A 247 6.52 -7.06 -17.80
CA VAL A 247 7.09 -6.14 -16.80
C VAL A 247 6.76 -4.69 -17.16
N GLY A 248 6.88 -4.31 -18.44
CA GLY A 248 6.49 -2.98 -18.90
C GLY A 248 5.00 -2.68 -18.70
N LYS A 249 4.11 -3.65 -18.96
CA LYS A 249 2.67 -3.52 -18.69
C LYS A 249 2.37 -3.35 -17.20
N MET A 250 3.06 -4.08 -16.33
CA MET A 250 2.96 -3.93 -14.88
C MET A 250 3.32 -2.49 -14.46
N PHE A 251 4.48 -1.98 -14.89
CA PHE A 251 4.89 -0.61 -14.58
C PHE A 251 3.91 0.45 -15.12
N ASN A 252 3.33 0.23 -16.31
CA ASN A 252 2.30 1.12 -16.83
C ASN A 252 1.06 1.16 -15.93
N ARG A 253 0.57 0.01 -15.46
CA ARG A 253 -0.59 -0.04 -14.53
C ARG A 253 -0.31 0.69 -13.22
N ILE A 254 0.87 0.51 -12.64
CA ILE A 254 1.29 1.22 -11.42
C ILE A 254 1.37 2.75 -11.70
N THR A 255 1.88 3.15 -12.86
CA THR A 255 1.98 4.56 -13.26
C THR A 255 0.61 5.21 -13.46
N GLU A 256 -0.34 4.50 -14.06
CA GLU A 256 -1.73 4.96 -14.21
C GLU A 256 -2.42 5.10 -12.85
N ALA A 257 -2.22 4.14 -11.94
CA ALA A 257 -2.74 4.20 -10.58
C ALA A 257 -2.13 5.39 -9.80
N HIS A 258 -0.82 5.62 -9.94
CA HIS A 258 -0.14 6.78 -9.37
C HIS A 258 -0.72 8.10 -9.89
N THR A 259 -1.02 8.20 -11.18
CA THR A 259 -1.64 9.41 -11.76
C THR A 259 -3.00 9.72 -11.10
N LYS A 260 -3.83 8.70 -10.87
CA LYS A 260 -5.11 8.86 -10.15
C LYS A 260 -4.90 9.30 -8.70
N ARG A 261 -3.88 8.79 -8.02
CA ARG A 261 -3.52 9.21 -6.66
C ARG A 261 -3.06 10.66 -6.59
N MET A 262 -2.25 11.12 -7.54
CA MET A 262 -1.86 12.52 -7.63
C MET A 262 -3.08 13.43 -7.84
N ALA A 263 -4.04 13.02 -8.67
CA ALA A 263 -5.31 13.73 -8.80
C ALA A 263 -6.10 13.78 -7.48
N ALA A 264 -6.14 12.67 -6.72
CA ALA A 264 -6.78 12.63 -5.41
C ALA A 264 -6.11 13.58 -4.40
N LEU A 265 -4.82 13.85 -4.50
CA LEU A 265 -4.12 14.84 -3.68
C LEU A 265 -4.40 16.30 -4.11
N GLY A 266 -5.09 16.53 -5.23
CA GLY A 266 -5.21 17.86 -5.83
C GLY A 266 -3.96 18.29 -6.59
N LEU A 267 -3.15 17.32 -7.03
CA LEU A 267 -1.87 17.50 -7.72
C LEU A 267 -1.91 16.99 -9.18
N ALA A 268 -3.12 16.85 -9.74
CA ALA A 268 -3.28 16.54 -11.16
C ALA A 268 -2.63 17.66 -11.99
N SER A 269 -1.82 17.25 -12.97
CA SER A 269 -1.41 18.12 -14.07
C SER A 269 -2.57 18.38 -15.00
#